data_AF-A0A3R6YXT7-F1
#
_entry.id   AF-A0A3R6YXT7-F1
#
_cell.length_a   1.000
_cell.length_b   1.000
_cell.length_c   1.000
_cell.angle_alpha   90.00
_cell.angle_beta   90.00
_cell.angle_gamma   90.00
#
_symmetry.space_group_name_H-M   'P 1'
#
loop_
_entity.id
_entity.type
_entity.pdbx_description
1 polymer ?
#
loop_
_entity_poly.entity_id
_entity_poly.type
_entity_poly.pdbx_seq_one_letter_code
_entity_poly.pdbx_strand_id
1 'polypeptide(L)'
;MPRSKTRKPEYLASQPIGLLFDDPRLAERLRQHLNTLTKHQLTVIRKIRALTPEAKNSDARNTLQAFTDHALKSNEELDDFNIGFLDFHIGLYKKKRERKEKAKREAKEKRSIQK
;
A
#
# COMPACT_ATOMS: atom_id res chain seq x y z
N MET A 1 33.08 -18.98 7.06
CA MET A 1 31.64 -18.68 6.87
C MET A 1 31.43 -17.18 7.05
N PRO A 2 31.10 -16.40 6.01
CA PRO A 2 30.79 -14.99 6.21
C PRO A 2 29.43 -14.90 6.91
N ARG A 3 29.40 -14.27 8.10
CA ARG A 3 28.16 -13.97 8.82
C ARG A 3 27.31 -13.08 7.92
N SER A 4 26.20 -13.62 7.41
CA SER A 4 25.12 -12.80 6.87
C SER A 4 24.73 -11.80 7.94
N LYS A 5 25.03 -10.51 7.73
CA LYS A 5 24.48 -9.43 8.55
C LYS A 5 23.02 -9.29 8.15
N THR A 6 22.18 -10.18 8.65
CA THR A 6 20.72 -10.01 8.58
C THR A 6 20.43 -8.72 9.33
N ARG A 7 20.21 -7.62 8.59
CA ARG A 7 19.89 -6.32 9.16
C ARG A 7 18.60 -6.51 9.96
N LYS A 8 18.69 -6.39 11.29
CA LYS A 8 17.53 -6.49 12.17
C LYS A 8 16.43 -5.54 11.65
N PRO A 9 15.17 -5.99 11.53
CA PRO A 9 14.05 -5.14 11.14
C PRO A 9 13.60 -4.28 12.34
N GLU A 10 14.51 -3.49 12.93
CA GLU A 10 14.26 -2.82 14.21
C GLU A 10 14.30 -1.28 14.14
N TYR A 11 14.26 -0.66 12.95
CA TYR A 11 14.36 0.81 12.86
C TYR A 11 13.25 1.53 12.08
N LEU A 12 12.37 0.81 11.38
CA LEU A 12 11.32 1.44 10.55
C LEU A 12 9.92 1.39 11.17
N ALA A 13 9.67 0.51 12.16
CA ALA A 13 8.36 0.40 12.80
C ALA A 13 8.05 1.56 13.76
N SER A 14 9.07 2.29 14.25
CA SER A 14 8.93 3.43 15.16
C SER A 14 8.96 4.80 14.47
N GLN A 15 9.15 4.83 13.16
CA GLN A 15 9.18 6.07 12.39
C GLN A 15 7.75 6.58 12.18
N PRO A 16 7.50 7.89 12.35
CA PRO A 16 6.20 8.47 12.01
C PRO A 16 5.82 8.12 10.57
N ILE A 17 4.59 7.63 10.36
CA ILE A 17 4.10 7.27 9.03
C ILE A 17 4.16 8.45 8.04
N GLY A 18 4.16 9.69 8.54
CA GLY A 18 4.37 10.89 7.74
C GLY A 18 5.68 10.91 6.95
N LEU A 19 6.76 10.33 7.49
CA LEU A 19 8.07 10.29 6.83
C LEU A 19 8.07 9.42 5.57
N LEU A 20 7.15 8.45 5.49
CA LEU A 20 6.93 7.66 4.26
C LEU A 20 6.61 8.56 3.07
N PHE A 21 5.92 9.67 3.33
CA PHE A 21 5.45 10.60 2.31
C PHE A 21 6.45 11.72 2.04
N ASP A 22 7.60 11.78 2.71
CA ASP A 22 8.67 12.74 2.37
C ASP A 22 9.47 12.32 1.12
N ASP A 23 9.49 11.02 0.81
CA ASP A 23 10.00 10.43 -0.44
C ASP A 23 8.86 9.71 -1.20
N PRO A 24 8.45 10.19 -2.39
CA PRO A 24 7.33 9.63 -3.13
C PRO A 24 7.60 8.18 -3.56
N ARG A 25 8.86 7.79 -3.72
CA ARG A 25 9.23 6.44 -4.17
C ARG A 25 8.92 5.39 -3.12
N LEU A 26 9.05 5.75 -1.84
CA LEU A 26 8.75 4.85 -0.73
C LEU A 26 7.25 4.62 -0.60
N ALA A 27 6.47 5.70 -0.64
CA ALA A 27 5.01 5.63 -0.62
C ALA A 27 4.44 4.87 -1.84
N GLU A 28 4.96 5.14 -3.04
CA GLU A 28 4.54 4.43 -4.25
C GLU A 28 4.90 2.94 -4.22
N ARG A 29 6.09 2.59 -3.71
CA ARG A 29 6.48 1.18 -3.53
C ARG A 29 5.58 0.47 -2.52
N LEU A 30 5.27 1.12 -1.39
CA LEU A 30 4.35 0.55 -0.40
C LEU A 30 2.96 0.31 -1.03
N ARG A 31 2.43 1.30 -1.75
CA ARG A 31 1.15 1.19 -2.48
C ARG A 31 1.15 0.01 -3.46
N GLN A 32 2.22 -0.15 -4.23
CA GLN A 32 2.37 -1.27 -5.16
C GLN A 32 2.38 -2.62 -4.43
N HIS A 33 3.18 -2.76 -3.37
CA HIS A 33 3.27 -3.99 -2.60
C HIS A 33 1.94 -4.37 -1.95
N LEU A 34 1.23 -3.41 -1.35
CA LEU A 34 -0.05 -3.66 -0.73
C LEU A 34 -1.11 -4.06 -1.76
N ASN A 35 -1.15 -3.42 -2.92
CA ASN A 35 -2.03 -3.82 -4.02
C ASN A 35 -1.73 -5.25 -4.50
N THR A 36 -0.45 -5.62 -4.65
CA THR A 36 -0.06 -7.00 -4.98
C THR A 36 -0.52 -7.99 -3.91
N LEU A 37 -0.37 -7.64 -2.62
CA LEU A 37 -0.80 -8.47 -1.50
C LEU A 37 -2.32 -8.69 -1.51
N THR A 38 -3.10 -7.62 -1.62
CA THR A 38 -4.58 -7.65 -1.68
C THR A 38 -5.06 -8.49 -2.86
N LYS A 39 -4.43 -8.37 -4.04
CA LYS A 39 -4.75 -9.20 -5.21
C LYS A 39 -4.42 -10.68 -5.00
N HIS A 40 -3.29 -10.96 -4.35
CA HIS A 40 -2.89 -12.34 -4.05
C HIS A 40 -3.86 -12.99 -3.06
N GLN A 41 -4.18 -12.29 -1.97
CA GLN A 41 -5.17 -12.72 -0.98
C GLN A 41 -6.52 -13.01 -1.65
N LEU A 42 -7.03 -12.10 -2.48
CA LEU A 42 -8.26 -12.31 -3.24
C LEU A 42 -8.22 -13.57 -4.11
N THR A 43 -7.10 -13.84 -4.77
CA THR A 43 -6.92 -15.04 -5.59
C THR A 43 -6.99 -16.32 -4.75
N VAL A 44 -6.33 -16.33 -3.59
CA VAL A 44 -6.35 -17.47 -2.66
C VAL A 44 -7.77 -17.69 -2.11
N ILE A 45 -8.44 -16.62 -1.66
CA ILE A 45 -9.81 -16.68 -1.13
C ILE A 45 -10.77 -17.25 -2.18
N ARG A 46 -10.68 -16.78 -3.43
CA ARG A 46 -11.50 -17.29 -4.55
C ARG A 46 -11.25 -18.77 -4.83
N LYS A 47 -9.99 -19.22 -4.77
CA LYS A 47 -9.66 -20.65 -4.93
C LYS A 47 -10.26 -21.48 -3.81
N ILE A 48 -10.14 -21.05 -2.55
CA ILE A 48 -10.76 -21.74 -1.41
C ILE A 48 -12.28 -21.83 -1.60
N ARG A 49 -12.92 -20.70 -1.96
CA ARG A 49 -14.38 -20.65 -2.19
C ARG A 49 -14.83 -21.60 -3.30
N ALA A 50 -14.05 -21.70 -4.38
CA ALA A 50 -14.35 -22.60 -5.50
C ALA A 50 -14.26 -24.09 -5.09
N LEU A 51 -13.41 -24.43 -4.13
CA LEU A 51 -13.27 -25.79 -3.60
C LEU A 51 -14.28 -26.11 -2.49
N THR A 52 -14.97 -25.11 -1.92
CA THR A 52 -15.97 -25.31 -0.86
C THR A 52 -17.00 -26.40 -1.22
N PRO A 53 -17.58 -26.45 -2.44
CA PRO A 53 -18.55 -27.50 -2.78
C PRO A 53 -17.99 -28.93 -2.75
N GLU A 54 -16.67 -29.10 -2.91
CA GLU A 54 -16.00 -30.41 -2.88
C GLU A 54 -15.92 -31.00 -1.47
N ALA A 55 -16.10 -30.17 -0.43
CA ALA A 55 -16.14 -30.66 0.94
C ALA A 55 -17.40 -31.52 1.17
N LYS A 56 -17.16 -32.79 1.56
CA LYS A 56 -18.21 -33.78 1.81
C LYS A 56 -19.02 -33.49 3.08
N ASN A 57 -18.39 -32.85 4.07
CA ASN A 57 -19.01 -32.50 5.35
C ASN A 57 -19.72 -31.13 5.23
N SER A 58 -20.99 -31.07 5.64
CA SER A 58 -21.80 -29.84 5.59
C SER A 58 -21.28 -28.73 6.50
N ASP A 59 -20.81 -29.06 7.70
CA ASP A 59 -20.26 -28.10 8.65
C ASP A 59 -18.96 -27.51 8.10
N ALA A 60 -18.12 -28.34 7.50
CA ALA A 60 -16.91 -27.88 6.82
C ALA A 60 -17.24 -26.90 5.68
N ARG A 61 -18.28 -27.19 4.88
CA ARG A 61 -18.77 -26.25 3.85
C ARG A 61 -19.23 -24.92 4.44
N ASN A 62 -20.03 -24.97 5.50
CA ASN A 62 -20.54 -23.77 6.17
C ASN A 62 -19.40 -22.93 6.77
N THR A 63 -18.42 -23.57 7.42
CA THR A 63 -17.24 -22.89 7.96
C THR A 63 -16.39 -22.26 6.86
N LEU A 64 -16.11 -22.98 5.77
CA LEU A 64 -15.36 -22.44 4.63
C LEU A 64 -16.10 -21.28 3.97
N GLN A 65 -17.42 -21.39 3.82
CA GLN A 65 -18.24 -20.32 3.26
C GLN A 65 -18.15 -19.05 4.13
N ALA A 66 -18.42 -19.18 5.44
CA ALA A 66 -18.34 -18.06 6.38
C ALA A 66 -16.94 -17.43 6.43
N PHE A 67 -15.88 -18.25 6.42
CA PHE A 67 -14.51 -17.78 6.34
C PHE A 67 -14.25 -16.98 5.06
N THR A 68 -14.64 -17.52 3.89
CA THR A 68 -14.40 -16.84 2.61
C THR A 68 -15.20 -15.54 2.48
N ASP A 69 -16.42 -15.47 3.01
CA ASP A 69 -17.22 -14.24 3.00
C ASP A 69 -16.59 -13.16 3.90
N HIS A 70 -16.16 -13.53 5.11
CA HIS A 70 -15.43 -12.60 5.99
C HIS A 70 -14.11 -12.14 5.34
N ALA A 71 -13.33 -13.07 4.77
CA ALA A 71 -12.06 -12.76 4.16
C ALA A 71 -12.20 -11.85 2.93
N LEU A 72 -13.27 -12.01 2.13
CA LEU A 72 -13.56 -11.10 1.02
C LEU A 72 -13.83 -9.69 1.52
N LYS A 73 -14.68 -9.55 2.54
CA LYS A 73 -15.00 -8.24 3.13
C LYS A 73 -13.74 -7.55 3.68
N SER A 74 -12.91 -8.25 4.44
CA SER A 74 -11.65 -7.69 4.94
C SER A 74 -10.70 -7.31 3.81
N ASN A 75 -10.69 -8.06 2.70
CA ASN A 75 -9.85 -7.75 1.55
C ASN A 75 -10.34 -6.51 0.79
N GLU A 76 -11.65 -6.29 0.71
CA GLU A 76 -12.26 -5.06 0.17
C GLU A 76 -11.92 -3.84 1.04
N GLU A 77 -12.08 -3.95 2.36
CA GLU A 77 -11.70 -2.89 3.31
C GLU A 77 -10.20 -2.53 3.21
N LEU A 78 -9.33 -3.51 2.98
CA LEU A 78 -7.90 -3.28 2.73
C LEU A 78 -7.64 -2.57 1.39
N ASP A 79 -8.38 -2.90 0.33
CA ASP A 79 -8.25 -2.22 -0.96
C ASP A 79 -8.70 -0.75 -0.86
N ASP A 80 -9.81 -0.50 -0.16
CA ASP A 80 -10.31 0.85 0.10
C ASP A 80 -9.34 1.67 0.93
N PHE A 81 -8.72 1.08 1.96
CA PHE A 81 -7.67 1.74 2.73
C PHE A 81 -6.45 2.06 1.84
N ASN A 82 -6.02 1.12 1.01
CA ASN A 82 -4.88 1.30 0.12
C ASN A 82 -5.11 2.41 -0.91
N ILE A 83 -6.28 2.43 -1.55
CA ILE A 83 -6.64 3.45 -2.54
C ILE A 83 -6.86 4.78 -1.83
N GLY A 84 -7.66 4.82 -0.77
CA GLY A 84 -8.05 6.06 -0.10
C GLY A 84 -6.90 6.76 0.60
N PHE A 85 -6.21 6.07 1.51
CA PHE A 85 -5.20 6.70 2.36
C PHE A 85 -3.90 6.98 1.59
N LEU A 86 -3.36 5.99 0.88
CA LEU A 86 -2.05 6.14 0.22
C LEU A 86 -2.15 7.06 -1.00
N ASP A 87 -3.17 6.93 -1.85
CA ASP A 87 -3.26 7.79 -3.04
C ASP A 87 -3.51 9.25 -2.65
N PHE A 88 -4.30 9.48 -1.59
CA PHE A 88 -4.49 10.82 -1.04
C PHE A 88 -3.17 11.45 -0.57
N HIS A 89 -2.41 10.76 0.28
CA HIS A 89 -1.17 11.30 0.82
C HIS A 89 -0.05 11.43 -0.24
N ILE A 90 0.05 10.48 -1.18
CA ILE A 90 0.93 10.60 -2.35
C ILE A 90 0.53 11.83 -3.18
N GLY A 91 -0.77 12.05 -3.39
CA GLY A 91 -1.30 13.20 -4.11
C GLY A 91 -0.97 14.53 -3.42
N LEU A 92 -1.10 14.61 -2.09
CA LEU A 92 -0.70 15.78 -1.31
C LEU A 92 0.79 16.09 -1.46
N TYR A 93 1.64 15.06 -1.40
CA TYR A 93 3.07 15.25 -1.60
C TYR A 93 3.39 15.83 -2.98
N LYS A 94 2.82 15.24 -4.04
CA LYS A 94 3.02 15.70 -5.43
C LYS A 94 2.63 17.17 -5.59
N LYS A 95 1.44 17.56 -5.09
CA LYS A 95 0.99 18.96 -5.09
C LYS A 95 1.94 19.89 -4.33
N LYS A 96 2.44 19.48 -3.15
CA LYS A 96 3.39 20.27 -2.35
C LYS A 96 4.71 20.48 -3.09
N ARG A 97 5.22 19.44 -3.77
CA ARG A 97 6.43 19.53 -4.60
C ARG A 97 6.25 20.43 -5.80
N GLU A 98 5.16 20.30 -6.53
CA GLU A 98 4.86 21.16 -7.69
C GLU A 98 4.84 22.63 -7.32
N ARG A 99 4.16 23.00 -6.22
CA ARG A 99 4.15 24.39 -5.71
C ARG A 99 5.57 24.89 -5.39
N LYS A 100 6.39 24.06 -4.74
CA LYS A 100 7.76 24.41 -4.38
C LYS A 100 8.64 24.59 -5.62
N GLU A 101 8.52 23.72 -6.62
CA GLU A 101 9.26 23.85 -7.88
C GLU A 101 8.78 25.07 -8.69
N LYS A 102 7.48 25.37 -8.71
CA LYS A 102 6.94 26.58 -9.33
C LYS A 102 7.53 27.84 -8.69
N ALA A 103 7.50 27.93 -7.36
CA ALA A 103 8.07 29.07 -6.63
C ALA A 103 9.57 29.25 -6.91
N LYS A 104 10.34 28.16 -7.03
CA LYS A 104 11.76 28.23 -7.43
C LYS A 104 11.95 28.76 -8.83
N ARG A 105 11.12 28.34 -9.80
CA ARG A 105 11.18 28.84 -11.19
C ARG A 105 10.90 30.33 -11.25
N GLU A 106 9.83 30.78 -10.60
CA GLU A 106 9.47 32.20 -10.51
C GLU A 106 10.57 33.03 -9.84
N ALA A 107 11.19 32.52 -8.76
CA ALA A 107 12.30 33.20 -8.11
C ALA A 107 13.55 33.29 -9.00
N LYS A 108 13.82 32.25 -9.81
CA LYS A 108 14.94 32.25 -10.76
C LYS A 108 14.70 33.24 -11.89
N GLU A 109 13.49 33.29 -12.42
CA GLU A 109 13.07 34.20 -13.49
C GLU A 109 13.14 35.67 -13.05
N LYS A 110 12.64 35.99 -11.84
CA LYS A 110 12.78 37.34 -11.26
C LYS A 110 14.24 37.77 -11.10
N ARG A 111 15.13 36.84 -10.73
CA ARG A 111 16.58 37.11 -10.60
C ARG A 111 17.28 37.29 -11.95
N SER A 112 16.79 36.68 -13.03
CA SER A 112 17.37 36.89 -14.37
C SER A 112 16.92 38.18 -15.03
N ILE A 113 15.79 38.75 -14.63
CA ILE A 113 15.27 40.04 -15.14
C ILE A 113 15.92 41.24 -14.43
N GLN A 114 16.47 41.04 -13.23
CA GLN A 114 17.17 42.07 -12.44
C GLN A 114 18.68 42.17 -12.72
N LYS A 115 19.20 41.40 -13.68
CA LYS A 115 20.58 41.50 -14.19
C LYS A 115 20.57 42.17 -15.54
#